data_AF-A0A916JGK9-F1
#
_entry.id   AF-A0A916JGK9-F1
#
_cell.length_a   1.000
_cell.length_b   1.000
_cell.length_c   1.000
_cell.angle_alpha   90.00
_cell.angle_beta   90.00
_cell.angle_gamma   90.00
#
_symmetry.space_group_name_H-M   'P 1'
#
loop_
_entity.id
_entity.type
_entity.pdbx_description
1 polymer ?
#
loop_
_entity_poly.entity_id
_entity_poly.type
_entity_poly.pdbx_seq_one_letter_code
_entity_poly.pdbx_strand_id
1 'polypeptide(L)'
;MDGNEGSGWQPYYQFAVHIIVASLIFVLIALAAVGLGYFVHYLEEKKTSAFIIYTLTFVEYLIFIIDVFLYLLQIIEHSLKTGKKLWKQIIS
;
A
#
# COMPACT_ATOMS: atom_id res chain seq x y z
N MET A 1 36.08 -16.36 -16.98
CA MET A 1 35.08 -17.37 -16.59
C MET A 1 33.74 -16.79 -16.94
N ASP A 2 33.28 -17.18 -18.13
CA ASP A 2 31.94 -16.92 -18.63
C ASP A 2 30.96 -17.75 -17.79
N GLY A 3 29.99 -17.05 -17.22
CA GLY A 3 28.99 -17.59 -16.30
C GLY A 3 27.62 -17.01 -16.63
N ASN A 4 27.18 -17.26 -17.87
CA ASN A 4 25.79 -17.59 -18.21
C ASN A 4 24.70 -16.57 -17.82
N GLU A 5 24.36 -15.73 -18.81
CA GLU A 5 23.00 -15.27 -19.18
C GLU A 5 22.19 -14.48 -18.13
N GLY A 6 22.03 -13.17 -18.39
CA GLY A 6 21.16 -12.25 -17.66
C GLY A 6 19.73 -12.78 -17.56
N SER A 7 19.43 -13.38 -16.41
CA SER A 7 18.30 -14.28 -16.27
C SER A 7 16.96 -13.56 -16.41
N GLY A 8 16.02 -14.19 -17.12
CA GLY A 8 14.64 -13.72 -17.30
C GLY A 8 13.82 -13.49 -16.00
N TRP A 9 14.44 -13.61 -14.83
CA TRP A 9 13.88 -13.40 -13.49
C TRP A 9 13.99 -11.96 -12.99
N GLN A 10 14.85 -11.13 -13.59
CA GLN A 10 15.05 -9.73 -13.19
C GLN A 10 13.73 -8.90 -13.14
N PRO A 11 12.77 -9.05 -14.10
CA PRO A 11 11.49 -8.33 -14.04
C PRO A 11 10.63 -8.72 -12.84
N TYR A 12 10.66 -10.00 -12.44
CA TYR A 12 9.89 -10.52 -11.32
C TYR A 12 10.44 -10.05 -9.99
N TYR A 13 11.77 -10.01 -9.83
CA TYR A 13 12.41 -9.52 -8.62
C TYR A 13 12.09 -8.04 -8.36
N GLN A 14 12.20 -7.21 -9.40
CA GLN A 14 11.91 -5.77 -9.29
C GLN A 14 10.43 -5.51 -8.97
N PHE A 15 9.51 -6.31 -9.54
CA PHE A 15 8.08 -6.27 -9.23
C PHE A 15 7.79 -6.70 -7.78
N ALA A 16 8.39 -7.81 -7.33
CA ALA A 16 8.21 -8.33 -5.98
C ALA A 16 8.69 -7.34 -4.92
N VAL A 17 9.87 -6.75 -5.10
CA VAL A 17 10.38 -5.72 -4.17
C VAL A 17 9.43 -4.53 -4.12
N HIS A 18 8.90 -4.08 -5.25
CA HIS A 18 7.98 -2.95 -5.29
C HIS A 18 6.66 -3.23 -4.54
N ILE A 19 6.11 -4.43 -4.69
CA ILE A 19 4.94 -4.87 -3.92
C ILE A 19 5.26 -4.93 -2.44
N ILE A 20 6.37 -5.58 -2.05
CA ILE A 20 6.73 -5.74 -0.64
C ILE A 20 6.89 -4.37 0.05
N VAL A 21 7.57 -3.42 -0.62
CA VAL A 21 7.75 -2.06 -0.09
C VAL A 21 6.41 -1.32 0.00
N ALA A 22 5.56 -1.40 -1.04
CA ALA A 22 4.24 -0.80 -1.02
C ALA A 22 3.36 -1.39 0.10
N SER A 23 3.38 -2.72 0.28
CA SER A 23 2.65 -3.41 1.35
C SER A 23 3.15 -3.01 2.73
N LEU A 24 4.47 -2.83 2.90
CA LEU A 24 5.04 -2.39 4.17
C LEU A 24 4.58 -0.97 4.52
N ILE A 25 4.62 -0.05 3.56
CA ILE A 25 4.14 1.33 3.75
C ILE A 25 2.65 1.36 4.07
N PHE A 26 1.85 0.60 3.31
CA PHE A 26 0.41 0.43 3.57
C PHE A 26 0.13 -0.06 5.00
N VAL A 27 0.82 -1.10 5.45
CA VAL A 27 0.65 -1.62 6.82
C VAL A 27 1.03 -0.58 7.87
N LEU A 28 2.10 0.19 7.65
CA LEU A 28 2.51 1.23 8.59
C LEU A 28 1.48 2.36 8.69
N ILE A 29 0.91 2.80 7.57
CA ILE A 29 -0.10 3.86 7.54
C ILE A 29 -1.43 3.33 8.10
N ALA A 30 -1.83 2.11 7.73
CA ALA A 30 -2.99 1.45 8.31
C ALA A 30 -2.86 1.29 9.83
N LEU A 31 -1.68 0.93 10.33
CA LEU A 31 -1.41 0.84 11.77
C LEU A 31 -1.54 2.20 12.46
N ALA A 32 -1.04 3.26 11.84
CA ALA A 32 -1.19 4.62 12.35
C ALA A 32 -2.66 5.07 12.37
N ALA A 33 -3.45 4.73 11.35
CA ALA A 33 -4.89 5.00 11.31
C ALA A 33 -5.64 4.24 12.41
N VAL A 34 -5.34 2.94 12.60
CA VAL A 34 -5.89 2.15 13.70
C VAL A 34 -5.51 2.76 15.05
N GLY A 35 -4.26 3.21 15.23
CA GLY A 35 -3.81 3.92 16.42
C GLY A 35 -4.58 5.21 16.69
N LEU A 36 -4.92 5.96 15.63
CA LEU A 36 -5.78 7.14 15.73
C LEU A 36 -7.18 6.76 16.20
N GLY A 37 -7.77 5.68 15.69
CA GLY A 37 -9.07 5.18 16.16
C GLY A 37 -9.08 4.78 17.64
N TYR A 38 -8.01 4.13 18.12
CA TYR A 38 -7.82 3.87 19.56
C TYR A 38 -7.71 5.18 20.37
N PHE A 39 -7.01 6.18 19.84
CA PHE A 39 -6.90 7.48 20.48
C PHE A 39 -8.24 8.22 20.55
N VAL A 40 -9.07 8.11 19.50
CA VAL A 40 -10.43 8.67 19.50
C VAL A 40 -11.29 8.02 20.60
N HIS A 41 -11.27 6.69 20.72
CA HIS A 41 -12.00 5.98 21.79
C HIS A 41 -11.52 6.42 23.18
N TYR A 42 -10.21 6.59 23.36
CA TYR A 42 -9.67 7.12 24.62
C TYR A 42 -10.18 8.53 24.92
N LEU A 43 -10.30 9.40 23.91
CA LEU A 43 -10.84 10.75 24.08
C LEU A 43 -12.34 10.77 24.37
N GLU A 44 -13.10 9.81 23.82
CA GLU A 44 -14.52 9.60 24.14
C GLU A 44 -14.71 9.28 25.63
N GLU A 45 -13.89 8.40 26.19
CA GLU A 45 -13.91 8.07 27.62
C GLU A 45 -13.64 9.29 28.51
N LYS A 46 -12.86 10.26 28.02
CA LYS A 46 -12.54 11.51 28.73
C LYS A 46 -13.62 12.59 28.59
N LYS A 47 -14.77 12.29 27.97
CA LYS A 47 -15.86 13.25 27.69
C LYS A 47 -15.38 14.45 26.84
N THR A 48 -14.47 14.21 25.92
CA THR A 48 -14.00 15.21 24.96
C THR A 48 -15.16 15.66 24.05
N SER A 49 -15.10 16.88 23.51
CA SER A 49 -16.18 17.40 22.67
C SER A 49 -16.44 16.48 21.46
N ALA A 50 -17.72 16.24 21.16
CA ALA A 50 -18.13 15.42 20.02
C ALA A 50 -17.57 15.93 18.69
N PHE A 51 -17.42 17.25 18.52
CA PHE A 51 -16.84 17.84 17.32
C PHE A 51 -15.39 17.39 17.06
N ILE A 52 -14.58 17.28 18.12
CA ILE A 52 -13.19 16.82 18.02
C ILE A 52 -13.14 15.35 17.62
N ILE A 53 -13.97 14.52 18.26
CA ILE A 53 -14.10 13.08 17.96
C ILE A 53 -14.48 12.88 16.49
N TYR A 54 -15.55 13.53 16.01
CA TYR A 54 -15.97 13.43 14.62
C TYR A 54 -14.88 13.86 13.63
N THR A 55 -14.15 14.93 13.95
CA THR A 55 -13.07 15.41 13.09
C THR A 55 -11.92 14.39 13.02
N LEU A 56 -11.53 13.81 14.15
CA LEU A 56 -10.47 12.80 14.19
C LEU A 56 -10.87 11.51 13.47
N THR A 57 -12.10 11.03 13.67
CA THR A 57 -12.64 9.86 12.95
C THR A 57 -12.72 10.13 11.44
N PHE A 58 -13.10 11.34 11.03
CA PHE A 58 -13.10 11.70 9.61
C PHE A 58 -11.69 11.66 9.02
N VAL A 59 -10.70 12.20 9.75
CA VAL A 59 -9.29 12.16 9.33
C VAL A 59 -8.76 10.73 9.26
N GLU A 60 -9.10 9.88 10.23
CA GLU A 60 -8.77 8.44 10.21
C GLU A 60 -9.22 7.77 8.92
N TYR A 61 -10.51 7.90 8.59
CA TYR A 61 -11.06 7.31 7.38
C TYR A 61 -10.45 7.91 6.11
N LEU A 62 -10.19 9.22 6.10
CA LEU A 62 -9.64 9.89 4.93
C LEU A 62 -8.20 9.44 4.66
N ILE A 63 -7.36 9.32 5.69
CA ILE A 63 -6.00 8.78 5.57
C ILE A 63 -6.05 7.34 5.09
N PHE A 64 -6.90 6.50 5.68
CA PHE A 64 -7.01 5.09 5.32
C PHE A 64 -7.49 4.89 3.88
N ILE A 65 -8.50 5.63 3.44
CA ILE A 65 -9.03 5.55 2.07
C ILE A 65 -7.97 5.98 1.05
N ILE A 66 -7.28 7.10 1.31
CA ILE A 66 -6.21 7.56 0.41
C ILE A 66 -5.09 6.53 0.33
N ASP A 67 -4.69 5.96 1.46
CA ASP A 67 -3.63 4.96 1.51
C ASP A 67 -4.00 3.68 0.75
N VAL A 68 -5.20 3.14 0.96
CA VAL A 68 -5.74 2.01 0.19
C VAL A 68 -5.76 2.33 -1.31
N PHE A 69 -6.20 3.53 -1.68
CA PHE A 69 -6.29 3.93 -3.08
C PHE A 69 -4.92 3.99 -3.75
N LEU A 70 -3.93 4.60 -3.10
CA LEU A 70 -2.55 4.65 -3.58
C LEU A 70 -1.93 3.26 -3.71
N TYR A 71 -2.15 2.39 -2.72
CA TYR A 71 -1.68 1.01 -2.74
C TYR A 71 -2.27 0.22 -3.92
N LEU A 72 -3.57 0.35 -4.17
CA LEU A 72 -4.25 -0.30 -5.29
C LEU A 72 -3.75 0.22 -6.65
N LEU A 73 -3.62 1.53 -6.81
CA LEU A 73 -3.08 2.12 -8.05
C LEU A 73 -1.69 1.57 -8.36
N GLN A 74 -0.82 1.51 -7.36
CA GLN A 74 0.55 1.03 -7.51
C GLN A 74 0.58 -0.46 -7.91
N ILE A 75 -0.23 -1.32 -7.28
CA ILE A 75 -0.33 -2.73 -7.66
C ILE A 75 -0.85 -2.89 -9.09
N ILE A 76 -1.90 -2.15 -9.47
CA ILE A 76 -2.51 -2.25 -10.80
C ILE A 76 -1.51 -1.82 -11.87
N GLU A 77 -0.84 -0.68 -11.70
CA GLU A 77 0.16 -0.20 -12.67
C GLU A 77 1.29 -1.20 -12.88
N HIS A 78 1.83 -1.75 -11.79
CA HIS A 78 2.92 -2.71 -11.84
C HIS A 78 2.48 -4.07 -12.39
N SER A 79 1.26 -4.50 -12.07
CA SER A 79 0.65 -5.73 -12.57
C SER A 79 0.42 -5.65 -14.09
N LEU A 80 -0.15 -4.55 -14.57
CA LEU A 80 -0.40 -4.35 -16.01
C LEU A 80 0.90 -4.25 -16.82
N LYS A 81 1.92 -3.55 -16.31
CA LYS A 81 3.23 -3.46 -16.97
C LYS A 81 3.91 -4.83 -17.07
N THR A 82 3.88 -5.62 -16.00
CA THR A 82 4.44 -6.98 -15.97
C THR A 82 3.65 -7.91 -16.89
N GLY A 83 2.32 -7.91 -16.81
CA GLY A 83 1.45 -8.73 -17.66
C GLY A 83 1.64 -8.45 -19.16
N LYS A 84 1.71 -7.18 -19.57
CA LYS A 84 2.01 -6.81 -20.97
C LYS A 84 3.40 -7.29 -21.41
N LYS A 85 4.40 -7.24 -20.53
CA LYS A 85 5.77 -7.68 -20.82
C LYS A 85 5.85 -9.20 -21.03
N LEU A 86 5.13 -9.97 -20.22
CA LEU A 86 5.05 -11.43 -20.32
C LEU A 86 4.27 -11.87 -21.57
N TRP A 87 3.15 -11.23 -21.86
CA TRP A 87 2.35 -11.54 -23.07
C TRP A 87 3.17 -11.32 -24.35
N LYS A 88 4.01 -10.28 -24.39
CA LYS A 88 4.89 -10.00 -25.52
C LYS A 88 6.04 -11.00 -25.66
N GLN A 89 6.52 -11.61 -24.58
CA GLN A 89 7.54 -12.68 -24.63
C GLN A 89 6.97 -14.03 -25.07
N ILE A 90 5.68 -14.30 -24.84
CA ILE A 90 5.03 -15.57 -25.23
C ILE A 90 4.67 -15.57 -26.74
N ILE A 91 4.39 -14.40 -27.32
CA ILE A 91 3.96 -14.25 -28.72
C ILE A 91 5.10 -13.88 -29.68
N SER A 92 6.27 -13.45 -29.16
CA SER A 92 7.48 -13.13 -29.95
C SER A 92 8.41 -14.32 -30.07
#